data_AF-X1F4T5-F1
#
_entry.id   AF-X1F4T5-F1
#
_cell.length_a   1.000
_cell.length_b   1.000
_cell.length_c   1.000
_cell.angle_alpha   90.00
_cell.angle_beta   90.00
_cell.angle_gamma   90.00
#
_symmetry.space_group_name_H-M   'P 1'
#
loop_
_entity.id
_entity.type
_entity.pdbx_description
1 polymer ?
#
loop_
_entity_poly.entity_id
_entity_poly.type
_entity_poly.pdbx_seq_one_letter_code
_entity_poly.pdbx_strand_id
1 'polypeptide(L)'
;MKTKYFWILVIIVGAILMILGSAIGSQFYTVLLEQLILAGFIGPEFIPLVTSIMVVLGYIALYGGYSVLVAVFFILIKWSRVGRIIITIATGFGVLGLIIYGVSWAVGYFSVDLSATWQTILDTVHGIFTFDSGMALAGTAVVVVGKFLFKRAERADKQEAKEVKRSSASNPDSKFCPNCGSELPVHANFCNKCGKTFD
;
A
#
# COMPACT_ATOMS: atom_id res chain seq x y z
N MET A 1 1.45 -18.69 -7.14
CA MET A 1 0.06 -18.32 -6.75
C MET A 1 -0.14 -18.11 -5.24
N LYS A 2 0.24 -19.04 -4.35
CA LYS A 2 0.04 -18.89 -2.87
C LYS A 2 0.61 -17.59 -2.28
N THR A 3 1.78 -17.14 -2.74
CA THR A 3 2.45 -15.93 -2.22
C THR A 3 1.65 -14.65 -2.47
N LYS A 4 0.89 -14.55 -3.55
CA LYS A 4 0.08 -13.35 -3.86
C LYS A 4 -1.11 -13.20 -2.92
N TYR A 5 -1.82 -14.30 -2.65
CA TYR A 5 -2.95 -14.31 -1.73
C TYR A 5 -2.52 -14.03 -0.29
N PHE A 6 -1.33 -14.49 0.10
CA PHE A 6 -0.75 -14.16 1.40
C PHE A 6 -0.60 -12.65 1.59
N TRP A 7 0.01 -11.93 0.63
CA TRP A 7 0.15 -10.47 0.72
C TRP A 7 -1.17 -9.73 0.69
N ILE A 8 -2.16 -10.22 -0.07
CA ILE A 8 -3.53 -9.67 -0.05
C ILE A 8 -4.15 -9.82 1.35
N LEU A 9 -3.96 -10.97 1.99
CA LEU A 9 -4.47 -11.24 3.34
C LEU A 9 -3.82 -10.30 4.37
N VAL A 10 -2.50 -10.06 4.26
CA VAL A 10 -1.79 -9.07 5.10
C VAL A 10 -2.40 -7.67 4.96
N ILE A 11 -2.73 -7.24 3.73
CA ILE A 11 -3.38 -5.95 3.49
C ILE A 11 -4.78 -5.90 4.11
N ILE A 12 -5.56 -6.99 4.02
CA ILE A 12 -6.90 -7.09 4.64
C ILE A 12 -6.80 -6.97 6.16
N VAL A 13 -5.87 -7.70 6.79
CA VAL A 13 -5.66 -7.65 8.24
C VAL A 13 -5.28 -6.24 8.67
N GLY A 14 -4.37 -5.59 7.95
CA GLY A 14 -4.00 -4.20 8.21
C GLY A 14 -5.21 -3.24 8.09
N ALA A 15 -6.07 -3.43 7.08
CA ALA A 15 -7.28 -2.62 6.93
C ALA A 15 -8.29 -2.82 8.06
N ILE A 16 -8.48 -4.05 8.53
CA ILE A 16 -9.33 -4.37 9.69
C ILE A 16 -8.77 -3.70 10.94
N LEU A 17 -7.45 -3.78 11.15
CA LEU A 17 -6.78 -3.13 12.28
C LEU A 17 -6.99 -1.60 12.26
N MET A 18 -6.94 -0.98 11.07
CA MET A 18 -7.25 0.44 10.89
C MET A 18 -8.69 0.76 11.25
N ILE A 19 -9.67 -0.05 10.83
CA ILE A 19 -11.09 0.16 11.15
C ILE A 19 -11.32 0.08 12.66
N LEU A 20 -10.73 -0.92 13.32
CA LEU A 20 -10.82 -1.08 14.76
C LEU A 20 -10.19 0.11 15.49
N GLY A 21 -9.02 0.58 15.03
CA GLY A 21 -8.37 1.78 15.58
C GLY A 21 -9.23 3.05 15.44
N SER A 22 -9.84 3.26 14.27
CA SER A 22 -10.70 4.43 14.03
C SER A 22 -12.00 4.38 14.84
N ALA A 23 -12.57 3.19 15.05
CA ALA A 23 -13.77 3.03 15.88
C ALA A 23 -13.52 3.41 17.35
N ILE A 24 -12.34 3.08 17.87
CA ILE A 24 -11.93 3.43 19.24
C ILE A 24 -11.64 4.94 19.35
N GLY A 25 -11.03 5.53 18.32
CA GLY A 25 -10.66 6.95 18.32
C GLY A 25 -11.81 7.95 18.12
N SER A 26 -12.92 7.53 17.51
CA SER A 26 -14.08 8.39 17.19
C SER A 26 -14.71 9.07 18.42
N GLN A 27 -14.69 8.43 19.59
CA GLN A 27 -15.26 9.00 20.83
C GLN A 27 -14.45 10.19 21.38
N PHE A 28 -13.20 10.33 20.95
CA PHE A 28 -12.29 11.34 21.47
C PHE A 28 -12.38 12.69 20.74
N TYR A 29 -12.86 12.68 19.48
CA TYR A 29 -12.96 13.90 18.65
C TYR A 29 -13.85 14.97 19.25
N THR A 30 -14.96 14.58 19.86
CA THR A 30 -15.90 15.51 20.48
C THR A 30 -15.32 16.16 21.73
N VAL A 31 -14.54 15.41 22.52
CA VAL A 31 -13.85 15.89 23.73
C VAL A 31 -12.71 16.85 23.36
N LEU A 32 -11.97 16.56 22.28
CA LEU A 32 -10.89 17.41 21.78
C LEU A 32 -11.39 18.78 21.32
N LEU A 33 -12.52 18.79 20.60
CA LEU A 33 -13.12 20.01 20.09
C LEU A 33 -13.56 20.93 21.23
N GLU A 34 -14.13 20.37 22.30
CA GLU A 34 -14.47 21.10 23.51
C GLU A 34 -13.23 21.71 24.20
N GLN A 35 -12.14 20.95 24.32
CA GLN A 35 -10.90 21.48 24.92
C GLN A 35 -10.26 22.61 24.10
N LEU A 36 -10.30 22.52 22.77
CA LEU A 36 -9.72 23.54 21.89
C LEU A 36 -10.52 24.86 21.91
N ILE A 37 -11.84 24.76 22.08
CA ILE A 37 -12.75 25.90 22.26
C ILE A 37 -12.52 26.53 23.65
N LEU A 38 -12.41 25.72 24.71
CA LEU A 38 -12.15 26.17 26.07
C LEU A 38 -10.77 26.84 26.24
N ALA A 39 -9.77 26.43 25.45
CA ALA A 39 -8.44 27.02 25.46
C ALA A 39 -8.35 28.40 24.75
N GLY A 40 -9.44 28.88 24.13
CA GLY A 40 -9.51 30.21 23.51
C GLY A 40 -8.63 30.40 22.26
N PHE A 41 -8.09 29.32 21.71
CA PHE A 41 -7.17 29.34 20.55
C PHE A 41 -7.87 29.68 19.24
N ILE A 42 -9.18 29.42 19.19
CA ILE A 42 -10.03 29.67 18.03
C ILE A 42 -10.98 30.80 18.43
N GLY A 43 -10.86 31.95 17.75
CA GLY A 43 -11.85 33.01 17.91
C GLY A 43 -13.25 32.46 17.63
N PRO A 44 -14.30 32.90 18.35
CA PRO A 44 -15.64 32.33 18.23
C PRO A 44 -16.17 32.34 16.79
N GLU A 45 -15.72 33.29 15.98
CA GLU A 45 -15.99 33.41 14.54
C GLU A 45 -15.51 32.20 13.71
N PHE A 46 -14.43 31.54 14.13
CA PHE A 46 -13.78 30.45 13.40
C PHE A 46 -14.21 29.06 13.86
N ILE A 47 -14.91 28.95 15.00
CA ILE A 47 -15.44 27.68 15.53
C ILE A 47 -16.21 26.89 14.46
N PRO A 48 -17.21 27.44 13.73
CA PRO A 48 -17.97 26.65 12.76
C PRO A 48 -17.10 26.12 11.61
N LEU A 49 -16.06 26.87 11.21
CA LEU A 49 -15.15 26.48 10.14
C LEU A 49 -14.23 25.33 10.60
N VAL A 50 -13.64 25.45 11.80
CA VAL A 50 -12.78 24.41 12.36
C VAL A 50 -13.58 23.13 12.64
N THR A 51 -14.78 23.24 13.19
CA THR A 51 -15.68 22.10 13.40
C THR A 51 -16.00 21.39 12.09
N SER A 52 -16.29 22.13 11.03
CA SER A 52 -16.57 21.55 9.70
C SER A 52 -15.36 20.79 9.15
N ILE A 53 -14.15 21.35 9.27
CA ILE A 53 -12.91 20.70 8.84
C ILE A 53 -12.64 19.44 9.67
N MET A 54 -12.81 19.51 10.98
CA MET A 54 -12.63 18.37 11.89
C MET A 54 -13.62 17.24 11.62
N VAL A 55 -14.88 17.57 11.33
CA VAL A 55 -15.89 16.59 10.91
C VAL A 55 -15.43 15.88 9.63
N VAL A 56 -15.03 16.65 8.61
CA VAL A 56 -14.53 16.07 7.34
C VAL A 56 -13.30 15.18 7.56
N LEU A 57 -12.34 15.61 8.37
CA LEU A 57 -11.16 14.81 8.72
C LEU A 57 -11.54 13.54 9.49
N GLY A 58 -12.49 13.63 10.43
CA GLY A 58 -13.03 12.48 11.15
C GLY A 58 -13.68 11.46 10.20
N TYR A 59 -14.48 11.93 9.24
CA TYR A 59 -15.01 11.09 8.16
C TYR A 59 -13.86 10.42 7.39
N ILE A 60 -12.88 11.17 6.89
CA ILE A 60 -11.76 10.60 6.13
C ILE A 60 -11.03 9.52 6.94
N ALA A 61 -10.79 9.76 8.23
CA ALA A 61 -10.07 8.84 9.09
C ALA A 61 -10.88 7.57 9.43
N LEU A 62 -12.21 7.70 9.55
CA LEU A 62 -13.12 6.57 9.77
C LEU A 62 -13.25 5.71 8.51
N TYR A 63 -13.39 6.34 7.34
CA TYR A 63 -13.52 5.66 6.05
C TYR A 63 -12.17 5.18 5.47
N GLY A 64 -11.04 5.56 6.07
CA GLY A 64 -9.71 5.19 5.62
C GLY A 64 -9.51 3.68 5.50
N GLY A 65 -9.82 2.91 6.55
CA GLY A 65 -9.71 1.44 6.52
C GLY A 65 -10.69 0.77 5.55
N TYR A 66 -11.92 1.29 5.45
CA TYR A 66 -12.93 0.81 4.49
C TYR A 66 -12.49 1.02 3.03
N SER A 67 -11.85 2.15 2.73
CA SER A 67 -11.34 2.44 1.39
C SER A 67 -10.28 1.41 0.94
N VAL A 68 -9.44 0.92 1.87
CA VAL A 68 -8.45 -0.12 1.60
C VAL A 68 -9.13 -1.47 1.31
N LEU A 69 -10.18 -1.84 2.07
CA LEU A 69 -10.94 -3.06 1.80
C LEU A 69 -11.61 -3.05 0.43
N VAL A 70 -12.28 -1.94 0.09
CA VAL A 70 -12.89 -1.75 -1.24
C VAL A 70 -11.84 -1.89 -2.33
N ALA A 71 -10.65 -1.33 -2.12
CA ALA A 71 -9.57 -1.42 -3.08
C ALA A 71 -9.02 -2.85 -3.26
N VAL A 72 -8.92 -3.62 -2.17
CA VAL A 72 -8.57 -5.05 -2.23
C VAL A 72 -9.62 -5.83 -2.99
N PHE A 73 -10.91 -5.55 -2.76
CA PHE A 73 -12.01 -6.16 -3.50
C PHE A 73 -11.91 -5.90 -5.03
N PHE A 74 -11.60 -4.67 -5.44
CA PHE A 74 -11.34 -4.35 -6.85
C PHE A 74 -10.14 -5.11 -7.43
N ILE A 75 -9.10 -5.36 -6.63
CA ILE A 75 -7.95 -6.16 -7.06
C ILE A 75 -8.36 -7.63 -7.30
N LEU A 76 -9.25 -8.17 -6.47
CA LEU A 76 -9.78 -9.54 -6.62
C LEU A 76 -10.64 -9.71 -7.89
N ILE A 77 -11.40 -8.68 -8.30
CA ILE A 77 -12.21 -8.68 -9.55
C ILE A 77 -11.33 -8.50 -10.82
N LYS A 78 -10.00 -8.64 -10.71
CA LYS A 78 -9.02 -8.36 -11.77
C LYS A 78 -8.97 -6.89 -12.23
N TRP A 79 -9.68 -5.97 -11.56
CA TRP A 79 -9.62 -4.53 -11.86
C TRP A 79 -8.44 -3.84 -11.15
N SER A 80 -7.24 -4.39 -11.38
CA SER A 80 -6.04 -4.07 -10.59
C SER A 80 -5.50 -2.64 -10.73
N ARG A 81 -5.97 -1.85 -11.73
CA ARG A 81 -5.56 -0.44 -11.88
C ARG A 81 -6.27 0.46 -10.88
N VAL A 82 -7.59 0.33 -10.79
CA VAL A 82 -8.43 1.15 -9.91
C VAL A 82 -8.09 0.87 -8.45
N GLY A 83 -8.03 -0.41 -8.06
CA GLY A 83 -7.67 -0.78 -6.69
C GLY A 83 -6.30 -0.24 -6.26
N ARG A 84 -5.31 -0.19 -7.16
CA ARG A 84 -3.99 0.39 -6.85
C ARG A 84 -4.01 1.88 -6.58
N ILE A 85 -4.85 2.63 -7.32
CA ILE A 85 -4.99 4.07 -7.13
C ILE A 85 -5.62 4.33 -5.76
N ILE A 86 -6.72 3.64 -5.45
CA ILE A 86 -7.43 3.79 -4.17
C ILE A 86 -6.51 3.47 -2.98
N ILE A 87 -5.78 2.33 -3.01
CA ILE A 87 -4.81 2.01 -1.94
C ILE A 87 -3.77 3.12 -1.79
N THR A 88 -3.32 3.73 -2.88
CA THR A 88 -2.28 4.77 -2.81
C THR A 88 -2.77 6.06 -2.19
N ILE A 89 -4.00 6.48 -2.51
CA ILE A 89 -4.63 7.64 -1.88
C ILE A 89 -4.86 7.36 -0.39
N ALA A 90 -5.42 6.18 -0.06
CA ALA A 90 -5.70 5.78 1.32
C ALA A 90 -4.42 5.68 2.18
N THR A 91 -3.35 5.08 1.65
CA THR A 91 -2.06 5.00 2.35
C THR A 91 -1.34 6.34 2.45
N GLY A 92 -1.59 7.30 1.55
CA GLY A 92 -0.95 8.62 1.60
C GLY A 92 -1.25 9.37 2.90
N PHE A 93 -2.52 9.41 3.30
CA PHE A 93 -2.92 10.05 4.56
C PHE A 93 -2.38 9.31 5.79
N GLY A 94 -2.40 7.97 5.76
CA GLY A 94 -1.83 7.18 6.86
C GLY A 94 -0.32 7.35 7.01
N VAL A 95 0.43 7.44 5.90
CA VAL A 95 1.88 7.70 5.94
C VAL A 95 2.17 9.08 6.53
N LEU A 96 1.35 10.09 6.23
CA LEU A 96 1.49 11.42 6.81
C LEU A 96 1.33 11.38 8.34
N GLY A 97 0.36 10.62 8.86
CA GLY A 97 0.23 10.37 10.30
C GLY A 97 1.43 9.65 10.91
N LEU A 98 2.04 8.72 10.17
CA LEU A 98 3.25 8.00 10.59
C LEU A 98 4.48 8.91 10.65
N ILE A 99 4.58 9.90 9.74
CA ILE A 99 5.63 10.93 9.76
C ILE A 99 5.44 11.82 10.99
N ILE A 100 4.22 12.32 11.23
CA ILE A 100 3.91 13.14 12.41
C ILE A 100 4.27 12.40 13.69
N TYR A 101 3.90 11.12 13.80
CA TYR A 101 4.27 10.27 14.94
C TYR A 101 5.79 10.21 15.14
N GLY A 102 6.55 9.99 14.06
CA GLY A 102 8.00 9.96 14.11
C GLY A 102 8.62 11.30 14.54
N VAL A 103 8.05 12.43 14.08
CA VAL A 103 8.47 13.77 14.50
C VAL A 103 8.18 14.00 15.98
N SER A 104 6.98 13.67 16.45
CA SER A 104 6.64 13.82 17.88
C SER A 104 7.52 12.97 18.77
N TRP A 105 7.82 11.73 18.37
CA TRP A 105 8.76 10.87 19.07
C TRP A 105 10.19 11.46 19.08
N ALA A 106 10.66 11.97 17.95
CA ALA A 106 11.97 12.60 17.85
C ALA A 106 12.09 13.84 18.74
N VAL A 107 11.07 14.71 18.76
CA VAL A 107 11.05 15.90 19.62
C VAL A 107 11.17 15.51 21.10
N GLY A 108 10.44 14.50 21.54
CA GLY A 108 10.56 13.97 22.92
C GLY A 108 11.94 13.36 23.19
N TYR A 109 12.52 12.65 22.22
CA TYR A 109 13.83 12.01 22.37
C TYR A 109 14.98 13.02 22.48
N PHE A 110 14.93 14.11 21.72
CA PHE A 110 15.99 15.14 21.71
C PHE A 110 15.85 16.15 22.86
N SER A 111 14.83 16.03 23.72
CA SER A 111 14.59 16.94 24.85
C SER A 111 14.63 18.41 24.44
N VAL A 112 14.11 18.72 23.25
CA VAL A 112 14.02 20.11 22.79
C VAL A 112 12.97 20.79 23.65
N ASP A 113 13.35 21.82 24.39
CA ASP A 113 12.44 22.61 25.21
C ASP A 113 11.49 23.40 24.31
N LEU A 114 10.38 22.78 23.89
CA LEU A 114 9.26 23.46 23.27
C LEU A 114 8.46 24.18 24.37
N SER A 115 7.95 25.37 24.07
CA SER A 115 7.04 26.04 25.00
C SER A 115 5.83 25.15 25.30
N ALA A 116 5.23 25.30 26.49
CA ALA A 116 4.09 24.50 26.92
C ALA A 116 2.93 24.46 25.89
N THR A 117 2.79 25.55 25.12
CA THR A 117 1.83 25.68 24.01
C THR A 117 2.17 24.75 22.84
N TRP A 118 3.45 24.66 22.47
CA TRP A 118 3.87 23.79 21.38
C TRP A 118 3.85 22.31 21.76
N GLN A 119 4.11 21.97 23.02
CA GLN A 119 3.95 20.61 23.52
C GLN A 119 2.49 20.16 23.43
N THR A 120 1.55 20.99 23.88
CA THR A 120 0.11 20.69 23.77
C THR A 120 -0.34 20.58 22.31
N ILE A 121 0.13 21.44 21.41
CA ILE A 121 -0.15 21.30 19.97
C ILE A 121 0.42 20.01 19.41
N LEU A 122 1.66 19.64 19.74
CA LEU A 122 2.30 18.43 19.25
C LEU A 122 1.55 17.17 19.72
N ASP A 123 1.17 17.13 21.00
CA ASP A 123 0.39 16.02 21.58
C ASP A 123 -1.03 15.97 20.99
N THR A 124 -1.65 17.13 20.76
CA THR A 124 -2.96 17.23 20.10
C THR A 124 -2.90 16.69 18.68
N VAL A 125 -1.92 17.13 17.89
CA VAL A 125 -1.73 16.66 16.51
C VAL A 125 -1.35 15.18 16.50
N HIS A 126 -0.51 14.73 17.43
CA HIS A 126 -0.18 13.32 17.62
C HIS A 126 -1.45 12.50 17.87
N GLY A 127 -2.29 12.90 18.83
CA GLY A 127 -3.53 12.20 19.17
C GLY A 127 -4.53 12.09 18.02
N ILE A 128 -4.64 13.12 17.18
CA ILE A 128 -5.51 13.10 15.98
C ILE A 128 -5.10 11.98 15.01
N PHE A 129 -3.80 11.74 14.85
CA PHE A 129 -3.29 10.76 13.88
C PHE A 129 -3.09 9.36 14.46
N THR A 130 -2.82 9.22 15.76
CA THR A 130 -2.62 7.92 16.41
C THR A 130 -3.89 7.32 17.00
N PHE A 131 -4.93 8.14 17.16
CA PHE A 131 -6.16 7.78 17.86
C PHE A 131 -5.88 7.17 19.25
N ASP A 132 -4.76 7.54 19.87
CA ASP A 132 -4.21 7.06 21.15
C ASP A 132 -4.05 5.53 21.33
N SER A 133 -4.49 4.73 20.37
CA SER A 133 -4.47 3.26 20.45
C SER A 133 -3.26 2.66 19.75
N GLY A 134 -2.53 3.42 18.92
CA GLY A 134 -1.40 2.96 18.09
C GLY A 134 -1.78 1.93 17.00
N MET A 135 -2.97 1.34 17.09
CA MET A 135 -3.49 0.29 16.21
C MET A 135 -3.77 0.81 14.79
N ALA A 136 -4.22 2.06 14.66
CA ALA A 136 -4.43 2.67 13.35
C ALA A 136 -3.11 2.89 12.58
N LEU A 137 -2.03 3.28 13.29
CA LEU A 137 -0.70 3.40 12.71
C LEU A 137 -0.10 2.04 12.38
N ALA A 138 -0.22 1.06 13.29
CA ALA A 138 0.22 -0.31 13.04
C ALA A 138 -0.49 -0.89 11.80
N GLY A 139 -1.79 -0.68 11.67
CA GLY A 139 -2.57 -1.10 10.51
C GLY A 139 -2.09 -0.43 9.23
N THR A 140 -1.84 0.88 9.27
CA THR A 140 -1.27 1.63 8.14
C THR A 140 0.10 1.09 7.73
N ALA A 141 1.00 0.86 8.70
CA ALA A 141 2.33 0.32 8.44
C ALA A 141 2.24 -1.07 7.79
N VAL A 142 1.36 -1.94 8.30
CA VAL A 142 1.11 -3.27 7.73
C VAL A 142 0.59 -3.16 6.29
N VAL A 143 -0.34 -2.25 6.01
CA VAL A 143 -0.86 -2.02 4.65
C VAL A 143 0.24 -1.50 3.72
N VAL A 144 1.07 -0.55 4.17
CA VAL A 144 2.17 0.03 3.38
C VAL A 144 3.22 -1.04 3.04
N VAL A 145 3.64 -1.84 4.03
CA VAL A 145 4.58 -2.94 3.85
C VAL A 145 3.98 -4.03 2.94
N GLY A 146 2.72 -4.42 3.20
CA GLY A 146 1.99 -5.40 2.39
C GLY A 146 1.85 -4.95 0.94
N LYS A 147 1.55 -3.67 0.69
CA LYS A 147 1.50 -3.07 -0.65
C LYS A 147 2.85 -3.14 -1.36
N PHE A 148 3.94 -2.79 -0.68
CA PHE A 148 5.27 -2.79 -1.27
C PHE A 148 5.70 -4.22 -1.67
N LEU A 149 5.44 -5.19 -0.79
CA LEU A 149 5.78 -6.59 -1.01
C LEU A 149 4.88 -7.26 -2.06
N PHE A 150 3.59 -6.92 -2.09
CA PHE A 150 2.67 -7.32 -3.17
C PHE A 150 3.16 -6.84 -4.54
N LYS A 151 3.56 -5.55 -4.65
CA LYS A 151 4.09 -4.98 -5.89
C LYS A 151 5.38 -5.68 -6.34
N ARG A 152 6.23 -6.11 -5.41
CA ARG A 152 7.46 -6.87 -5.70
C ARG A 152 7.12 -8.27 -6.22
N ALA A 153 6.18 -8.97 -5.57
CA ALA A 153 5.72 -10.30 -6.00
C ALA A 153 5.06 -10.27 -7.40
N GLU A 154 4.29 -9.23 -7.72
CA GLU A 154 3.68 -9.09 -9.05
C GLU A 154 4.71 -8.90 -10.18
N ARG A 155 5.84 -8.24 -9.87
CA ARG A 155 6.95 -8.04 -10.82
C ARG A 155 7.72 -9.34 -11.07
N ALA A 156 7.96 -10.15 -10.03
CA ALA A 156 8.63 -11.44 -10.15
C ALA A 156 7.85 -12.40 -11.06
N ASP A 157 6.55 -12.61 -10.80
CA ASP A 157 5.71 -13.47 -11.65
C ASP A 157 5.64 -12.99 -13.12
N LYS A 158 5.69 -11.67 -13.36
CA LYS A 158 5.70 -11.11 -14.73
C LYS A 158 7.04 -11.33 -15.44
N GLN A 159 8.14 -11.39 -14.71
CA GLN A 159 9.47 -11.68 -15.27
C GLN A 159 9.59 -13.16 -15.62
N GLU A 160 9.21 -14.06 -14.72
CA GLU A 160 9.16 -15.50 -14.99
C GLU A 160 8.28 -15.81 -16.21
N ALA A 161 7.08 -15.21 -16.28
CA ALA A 161 6.19 -15.38 -17.44
C ALA A 161 6.75 -14.81 -18.74
N LYS A 162 7.62 -13.78 -18.68
CA LYS A 162 8.30 -13.22 -19.86
C LYS A 162 9.50 -14.06 -20.28
N GLU A 163 10.22 -14.64 -19.33
CA GLU A 163 11.34 -15.55 -19.59
C GLU A 163 10.84 -16.85 -20.21
N VAL A 164 9.78 -17.46 -19.68
CA VAL A 164 9.14 -18.66 -20.26
C VAL A 164 8.62 -18.40 -21.69
N LYS A 165 8.07 -17.21 -21.94
CA LYS A 165 7.63 -16.82 -23.29
C LYS A 165 8.79 -16.54 -24.25
N ARG A 166 9.92 -16.02 -23.75
CA ARG A 166 11.12 -15.77 -24.56
C ARG A 166 11.89 -17.06 -24.85
N SER A 167 11.98 -17.99 -23.90
CA SER A 167 12.59 -19.30 -24.11
C SER A 167 11.76 -20.22 -25.01
N SER A 168 10.44 -20.02 -25.07
CA SER A 168 9.57 -20.78 -25.99
C SER A 168 9.49 -20.16 -27.40
N ALA A 169 9.89 -18.90 -27.59
CA ALA A 169 9.85 -18.21 -28.88
C ALA A 169 11.23 -18.10 -29.57
N SER A 170 12.29 -18.66 -28.99
CA SER A 170 13.64 -18.67 -29.58
C SER A 170 13.93 -19.99 -30.29
N ASN A 171 13.31 -20.20 -31.45
CA ASN A 171 13.98 -20.84 -32.59
C ASN A 171 13.15 -20.58 -33.86
N PRO A 172 13.26 -19.40 -34.48
CA PRO A 172 12.85 -19.21 -35.87
C PRO A 172 13.81 -19.91 -36.87
N ASP A 173 14.91 -20.51 -36.39
CA ASP A 173 15.98 -21.10 -37.20
C ASP A 173 16.04 -22.63 -37.10
N SER A 174 14.90 -23.31 -37.30
CA SER A 174 14.89 -24.76 -37.58
C SER A 174 14.46 -25.05 -39.02
N LYS A 175 15.20 -25.97 -39.67
CA LYS A 175 14.89 -26.54 -40.99
C LYS A 175 14.56 -28.01 -40.84
N PHE A 176 13.72 -28.56 -41.70
CA PHE A 176 13.39 -29.98 -41.69
C PHE A 176 14.29 -30.76 -42.66
N CYS A 177 14.70 -31.97 -42.27
CA CYS A 177 15.47 -32.85 -43.15
C CYS A 177 14.59 -33.31 -44.32
N PRO A 178 14.97 -33.06 -45.59
CA PRO A 178 14.21 -33.58 -46.74
C PRO A 178 14.21 -35.11 -46.87
N ASN A 179 15.07 -35.83 -46.15
CA ASN A 179 15.15 -37.30 -46.24
C ASN A 179 14.33 -38.02 -45.18
N CYS A 180 14.36 -37.57 -43.93
CA CYS A 180 13.70 -38.25 -42.81
C CYS A 180 12.70 -37.37 -42.05
N GLY A 181 12.54 -36.11 -42.43
CA GLY A 181 11.59 -35.18 -41.81
C GLY A 181 11.96 -34.70 -40.41
N SER A 182 13.16 -35.00 -39.90
CA SER A 182 13.58 -34.54 -38.56
C SER A 182 13.86 -33.04 -38.54
N GLU A 183 13.47 -32.37 -37.47
CA GLU A 183 13.78 -30.96 -37.21
C GLU A 183 15.27 -30.78 -36.88
N LEU A 184 15.93 -29.86 -37.58
CA LEU A 184 17.36 -29.60 -37.50
C LEU A 184 17.60 -28.10 -37.35
N PRO A 185 18.69 -27.66 -36.70
CA PRO A 185 19.06 -26.25 -36.71
C PRO A 185 19.44 -25.80 -38.15
N VAL A 186 19.15 -24.55 -38.51
CA VAL A 186 19.38 -24.01 -39.87
C VAL A 186 20.84 -24.15 -40.34
N HIS A 187 21.80 -24.07 -39.41
CA HIS A 187 23.24 -24.25 -39.68
C HIS A 187 23.74 -25.70 -39.61
N ALA A 188 22.84 -26.69 -39.53
CA ALA A 188 23.26 -28.09 -39.60
C ALA A 188 23.75 -28.43 -41.01
N ASN A 189 25.00 -28.89 -41.12
CA ASN A 189 25.59 -29.40 -42.37
C ASN A 189 25.24 -30.87 -42.63
N PHE A 190 24.73 -31.58 -41.62
CA PHE A 190 24.32 -32.97 -41.75
C PHE A 190 23.21 -33.32 -40.77
N CYS A 191 22.42 -34.35 -41.10
CA CYS A 191 21.36 -34.86 -40.26
C CYS A 191 21.92 -35.80 -39.19
N ASN A 192 21.70 -35.50 -37.92
CA ASN A 192 22.08 -36.36 -36.79
C ASN A 192 21.27 -37.67 -36.70
N LYS A 193 20.10 -37.76 -37.37
CA LYS A 193 19.25 -38.96 -37.36
C LYS A 193 19.51 -39.92 -38.51
N CYS A 194 19.68 -39.40 -39.73
CA CYS A 194 19.82 -40.23 -40.94
C CYS A 194 21.20 -40.12 -41.60
N GLY A 195 22.11 -39.30 -41.06
CA GLY A 195 23.48 -39.17 -41.54
C GLY A 195 23.65 -38.41 -42.85
N LYS A 196 22.56 -37.92 -43.46
CA LYS A 196 22.61 -37.22 -44.76
C LYS A 196 23.23 -35.83 -44.62
N THR A 197 24.23 -35.51 -45.44
CA THR A 197 24.82 -34.17 -45.56
C THR A 197 23.92 -33.24 -46.39
N PHE A 198 23.95 -31.95 -46.07
CA PHE A 198 23.23 -30.88 -46.78
C PHE A 198 24.29 -29.99 -47.45
N ASP A 199 24.94 -30.52 -48.48
CA ASP A 199 25.74 -29.73 -49.43
C ASP A 199 24.83 -29.03 -50.46
#